data_AF-A0A945RWG2-F1
#
_entry.id   AF-A0A945RWG2-F1
#
_cell.length_a   1.000
_cell.length_b   1.000
_cell.length_c   1.000
_cell.angle_alpha   90.00
_cell.angle_beta   90.00
_cell.angle_gamma   90.00
#
_symmetry.space_group_name_H-M   'P 1'
#
loop_
_entity.id
_entity.type
_entity.pdbx_description
1 polymer ?
#
loop_
_entity_poly.entity_id
_entity_poly.type
_entity_poly.pdbx_seq_one_letter_code
_entity_poly.pdbx_strand_id
1 'polypeptide(L)'
;LGIDASYKPLNDITSPTGKIGGAAQKRLGSGAVMHHVTMSYDMDGDRMVEVLRIGREKISDKGVRSANKRVDPLKAHTGLERSAIMDHLVSTFTSLYGMTPGGVRPEEMERAQALAAEKFATPEWFYRVP
;
A
#
# COMPACT_ATOMS: atom_id res chain seq x y z
N LEU A 1 15.78 -7.05 -5.05
CA LEU A 1 14.77 -8.13 -4.82
C LEU A 1 14.62 -9.10 -6.00
N GLY A 2 15.11 -8.80 -7.21
CA GLY A 2 15.05 -9.76 -8.33
C GLY A 2 13.68 -9.92 -8.98
N ILE A 3 12.72 -9.05 -8.65
CA ILE A 3 11.38 -9.05 -9.24
C ILE A 3 11.40 -8.20 -10.52
N ASP A 4 10.89 -8.75 -11.62
CA ASP A 4 10.59 -7.99 -12.83
C ASP A 4 9.36 -7.09 -12.59
N ALA A 5 9.59 -5.94 -11.98
CA ALA A 5 8.55 -5.00 -11.59
C ALA A 5 8.45 -3.83 -12.58
N SER A 6 7.22 -3.48 -12.93
CA SER A 6 6.89 -2.33 -13.79
C SER A 6 5.82 -1.46 -13.13
N TYR A 7 5.92 -0.16 -13.37
CA TYR A 7 4.88 0.80 -13.00
C TYR A 7 3.86 0.92 -14.12
N LYS A 8 2.58 0.73 -13.82
CA LYS A 8 1.47 0.93 -14.77
C LYS A 8 0.74 2.24 -14.46
N PRO A 9 0.34 3.01 -15.49
CA PRO A 9 -0.36 4.28 -15.31
C PRO A 9 -1.56 4.18 -14.36
N LEU A 10 -1.85 5.32 -13.72
CA LEU A 10 -2.65 5.51 -12.50
C LEU A 10 -1.83 5.31 -11.20
N ASN A 11 -1.57 4.07 -10.78
CA ASN A 11 -0.94 3.80 -9.49
C ASN A 11 -0.49 2.35 -9.24
N ASP A 12 -0.49 1.47 -10.24
CA ASP A 12 -0.23 0.05 -10.03
C ASP A 12 1.27 -0.26 -10.14
N ILE A 13 1.77 -1.08 -9.22
CA ILE A 13 3.07 -1.75 -9.35
C ILE A 13 2.80 -3.21 -9.66
N THR A 14 3.32 -3.71 -10.79
CA THR A 14 2.98 -5.04 -11.31
C THR A 14 4.20 -5.83 -11.75
N SER A 15 4.10 -7.15 -11.66
CA SER A 15 4.97 -8.12 -12.32
C SER A 15 4.28 -8.69 -13.58
N PRO A 16 4.93 -9.57 -14.35
CA PRO A 16 4.27 -10.36 -15.38
C PRO A 16 3.11 -11.23 -14.86
N THR A 17 3.18 -11.65 -13.60
CA THR A 17 2.25 -12.59 -12.99
C THR A 17 1.10 -11.93 -12.21
N GLY A 18 1.20 -10.64 -11.90
CA GLY A 18 0.10 -9.93 -11.24
C GLY A 18 0.46 -8.59 -10.61
N LYS A 19 -0.38 -8.12 -9.69
CA LYS A 19 -0.20 -6.84 -8.99
C LYS A 19 0.54 -7.06 -7.67
N ILE A 20 1.69 -6.41 -7.52
CA ILE A 20 2.53 -6.50 -6.32
C ILE A 20 2.26 -5.35 -5.34
N GLY A 21 1.69 -4.24 -5.81
CA GLY A 21 1.37 -3.10 -4.96
C GLY A 21 0.58 -2.00 -5.66
N GLY A 22 0.14 -1.02 -4.88
CA GLY A 22 -0.59 0.15 -5.37
C GLY A 22 -0.16 1.41 -4.62
N ALA A 23 0.00 2.50 -5.35
CA ALA A 23 0.38 3.80 -4.82
C ALA A 23 -0.84 4.73 -4.67
N ALA A 24 -0.69 5.76 -3.86
CA ALA A 24 -1.52 6.95 -3.96
C ALA A 24 -0.69 8.16 -3.55
N GLN A 25 -1.14 9.33 -4.01
CA GLN A 25 -0.44 10.58 -3.75
C GLN A 25 -1.41 11.68 -3.35
N LYS A 26 -1.00 12.49 -2.37
CA LYS A 26 -1.66 13.74 -2.01
C LYS A 26 -0.68 14.89 -2.10
N ARG A 27 -1.06 15.96 -2.80
CA ARG A 27 -0.35 17.24 -2.78
C ARG A 27 -0.95 18.11 -1.68
N LEU A 28 -0.10 18.68 -0.83
CA LEU A 28 -0.51 19.57 0.26
C LEU A 28 -0.32 21.03 -0.19
N GLY A 29 -1.20 21.92 0.27
CA GLY A 29 -1.11 23.36 -0.04
C GLY A 29 0.18 24.02 0.43
N SER A 30 0.92 23.38 1.35
CA SER A 30 2.25 23.77 1.79
C SER A 30 3.37 23.50 0.77
N GLY A 31 3.06 22.91 -0.40
CA GLY A 31 4.03 22.52 -1.41
C GLY A 31 4.59 21.10 -1.23
N ALA A 32 4.23 20.41 -0.13
CA ALA A 32 4.67 19.03 0.12
C ALA A 32 3.86 18.00 -0.71
N VAL A 33 4.50 16.89 -1.05
CA VAL A 33 3.87 15.73 -1.69
C VAL A 33 3.99 14.52 -0.78
N MET A 34 2.85 13.95 -0.38
CA MET A 34 2.78 12.68 0.32
C MET A 34 2.51 11.57 -0.68
N HIS A 35 3.50 10.73 -0.93
CA HIS A 35 3.36 9.51 -1.74
C HIS A 35 3.39 8.31 -0.79
N HIS A 36 2.38 7.45 -0.85
CA HIS A 36 2.38 6.20 -0.09
C HIS A 36 2.10 5.02 -1.02
N VAL A 37 2.57 3.84 -0.61
CA VAL A 37 2.39 2.60 -1.34
C VAL A 37 1.96 1.50 -0.36
N THR A 38 0.99 0.71 -0.78
CA THR A 38 0.72 -0.60 -0.19
C THR A 38 1.37 -1.66 -1.06
N MET A 39 2.16 -2.55 -0.46
CA MET A 39 2.72 -3.72 -1.15
C MET A 39 2.16 -5.00 -0.59
N SER A 40 1.80 -5.92 -1.49
CA SER A 40 1.29 -7.24 -1.17
C SER A 40 2.43 -8.13 -0.73
N TYR A 41 2.57 -8.35 0.58
CA TYR A 41 3.63 -9.23 1.10
C TYR A 41 3.22 -10.71 1.03
N ASP A 42 2.13 -11.06 1.71
CA ASP A 42 1.53 -12.39 1.80
C ASP A 42 0.01 -12.19 1.90
N MET A 43 -0.74 -12.59 0.87
CA MET A 43 -2.13 -12.19 0.70
C MET A 43 -3.06 -13.40 0.63
N ASP A 44 -4.11 -13.37 1.44
CA ASP A 44 -5.21 -14.32 1.39
C ASP A 44 -6.29 -13.79 0.44
N GLY A 45 -6.33 -14.36 -0.77
CA GLY A 45 -7.28 -13.98 -1.81
C GLY A 45 -8.74 -14.26 -1.43
N ASP A 46 -8.99 -15.35 -0.69
CA ASP A 46 -10.34 -15.72 -0.28
C ASP A 46 -10.86 -14.73 0.76
N ARG A 47 -10.03 -14.40 1.76
CA ARG A 47 -10.38 -13.40 2.77
C ARG A 47 -10.63 -12.02 2.17
N MET A 48 -9.90 -11.64 1.12
CA MET A 48 -10.14 -10.38 0.40
C MET A 48 -11.55 -10.33 -0.21
N VAL A 49 -12.05 -11.43 -0.78
CA VAL A 49 -13.40 -11.50 -1.36
C VAL A 49 -14.47 -11.34 -0.28
N GLU A 50 -14.24 -11.89 0.92
CA GLU A 50 -15.19 -11.78 2.04
C GLU A 50 -15.32 -10.35 2.58
N VAL A 51 -14.22 -9.60 2.65
CA VAL A 51 -14.20 -8.28 3.34
C VAL A 51 -14.39 -7.10 2.40
N LEU A 52 -14.06 -7.24 1.11
CA LEU A 52 -14.18 -6.15 0.15
C LEU A 52 -15.61 -6.06 -0.38
N ARG A 53 -16.21 -4.88 -0.26
CA ARG A 53 -17.50 -4.57 -0.89
C ARG A 53 -17.32 -4.45 -2.41
N ILE A 54 -17.49 -5.57 -3.12
CA ILE A 54 -17.51 -5.59 -4.59
C ILE A 54 -18.87 -5.04 -5.04
N GLY A 55 -18.89 -3.86 -5.66
CA GLY A 55 -20.13 -3.25 -6.16
C GLY A 55 -20.85 -4.14 -7.17
N ARG A 56 -22.20 -4.09 -7.20
CA ARG A 56 -23.03 -4.95 -8.08
C ARG A 56 -22.63 -4.91 -9.56
N GLU A 57 -22.18 -3.76 -10.07
CA GLU A 57 -21.68 -3.63 -11.46
C GLU A 57 -20.38 -4.40 -11.72
N LYS A 58 -19.58 -4.66 -10.67
CA LYS A 58 -18.38 -5.51 -10.73
C LYS A 58 -18.68 -6.99 -10.46
N ILE A 59 -19.93 -7.36 -10.18
CA ILE A 59 -20.38 -8.77 -10.14
C ILE A 59 -20.75 -9.22 -11.57
N SER A 60 -19.87 -8.92 -12.52
CA SER A 60 -19.80 -9.70 -13.75
C SER A 60 -18.62 -10.65 -13.61
N ASP A 61 -18.62 -11.74 -14.35
CA ASP A 61 -17.52 -12.72 -14.39
C ASP A 61 -16.15 -12.06 -14.70
N LYS A 62 -16.17 -10.86 -15.29
CA LYS A 62 -15.02 -9.97 -15.55
C LYS A 62 -14.65 -9.09 -14.36
N GLY A 63 -15.60 -8.64 -13.53
CA GLY A 63 -15.35 -7.78 -12.38
C GLY A 63 -14.90 -8.56 -11.12
N VAL A 64 -15.35 -9.80 -10.94
CA VAL A 64 -14.73 -10.75 -9.98
C VAL A 64 -13.30 -11.07 -10.40
N ARG A 65 -13.04 -11.33 -11.70
CA ARG A 65 -11.67 -11.47 -12.24
C ARG A 65 -10.81 -10.21 -12.11
N SER A 66 -11.40 -9.02 -12.04
CA SER A 66 -10.69 -7.74 -11.87
C SER A 66 -10.38 -7.42 -10.41
N ALA A 67 -11.25 -7.82 -9.47
CA ALA A 67 -10.93 -7.85 -8.04
C ALA A 67 -9.87 -8.94 -7.75
N ASN A 68 -9.98 -10.09 -8.43
CA ASN A 68 -9.00 -11.17 -8.46
C ASN A 68 -7.91 -10.98 -9.51
N LYS A 69 -7.61 -9.75 -9.94
CA LYS A 69 -6.41 -9.50 -10.75
C LYS A 69 -5.25 -9.96 -9.88
N ARG A 70 -4.67 -11.13 -10.20
CA ARG A 70 -3.89 -11.97 -9.28
C ARG A 70 -2.97 -11.06 -8.47
N VAL A 71 -3.31 -10.90 -7.19
CA VAL A 71 -2.39 -10.24 -6.28
C VAL A 71 -1.19 -11.15 -6.24
N ASP A 72 -0.02 -10.56 -6.41
CA ASP A 72 1.20 -11.30 -6.62
C ASP A 72 2.15 -10.99 -5.47
N PRO A 73 2.14 -11.82 -4.41
CA PRO A 73 2.78 -11.44 -3.17
C PRO A 73 4.30 -11.49 -3.28
N LEU A 74 4.98 -10.50 -2.69
CA LEU A 74 6.44 -10.42 -2.71
C LEU A 74 7.10 -11.66 -2.09
N LYS A 75 6.46 -12.30 -1.09
CA LYS A 75 6.95 -13.54 -0.49
C LYS A 75 7.00 -14.69 -1.49
N ALA A 76 6.02 -14.78 -2.39
CA ALA A 76 6.00 -15.82 -3.43
C ALA A 76 7.11 -15.64 -4.47
N HIS A 77 7.50 -14.40 -4.76
CA HIS A 77 8.61 -14.09 -5.67
C HIS A 77 9.98 -14.34 -5.07
N THR A 78 10.14 -13.95 -3.80
CA THR A 78 11.47 -13.79 -3.21
C THR A 78 11.81 -14.88 -2.19
N GLY A 79 10.80 -15.52 -1.59
CA GLY A 79 10.96 -16.38 -0.42
C GLY A 79 11.48 -15.67 0.83
N LEU A 80 11.60 -14.34 0.79
CA LEU A 80 12.18 -13.55 1.89
C LEU A 80 11.13 -13.20 2.94
N GLU A 81 11.60 -13.08 4.17
CA GLU A 81 10.83 -12.49 5.26
C GLU A 81 10.53 -11.01 5.01
N ARG A 82 9.43 -10.54 5.60
CA ARG A 82 8.95 -9.15 5.44
C ARG A 82 10.01 -8.13 5.84
N SER A 83 10.74 -8.38 6.93
CA SER A 83 11.82 -7.50 7.40
C SER A 83 12.93 -7.37 6.37
N ALA A 84 13.39 -8.48 5.78
CA ALA A 84 14.43 -8.46 4.76
C ALA A 84 14.03 -7.65 3.52
N ILE A 85 12.75 -7.74 3.12
CA ILE A 85 12.20 -6.90 2.05
C ILE A 85 12.22 -5.41 2.45
N MET A 86 11.77 -5.09 3.66
CA MET A 86 11.77 -3.70 4.17
C MET A 86 13.18 -3.12 4.22
N ASP A 87 14.14 -3.87 4.75
CA ASP A 87 15.54 -3.45 4.85
C ASP A 87 16.14 -3.19 3.46
N HIS A 88 15.84 -4.04 2.48
CA HIS A 88 16.28 -3.85 1.11
C HIS A 88 15.70 -2.57 0.47
N LEU A 89 14.42 -2.27 0.71
CA LEU A 89 13.77 -1.05 0.20
C LEU A 89 14.37 0.19 0.84
N VAL A 90 14.54 0.19 2.17
CA VAL A 90 15.14 1.31 2.92
C VAL A 90 16.58 1.53 2.47
N SER A 91 17.38 0.48 2.35
CA SER A 91 18.77 0.55 1.88
C SER A 91 18.86 1.07 0.44
N THR A 92 17.98 0.61 -0.46
CA THR A 92 17.92 1.11 -1.84
C THR A 92 17.59 2.60 -1.88
N PHE A 93 16.54 3.02 -1.16
CA PHE A 93 16.15 4.42 -1.09
C PHE A 93 17.24 5.31 -0.48
N THR A 94 17.90 4.82 0.57
CA THR A 94 19.03 5.50 1.21
C THR A 94 20.19 5.69 0.25
N SER A 95 20.55 4.63 -0.50
CA SER A 95 21.66 4.64 -1.46
C SER A 95 21.39 5.56 -2.66
N LEU A 96 20.14 5.63 -3.12
CA LEU A 96 19.75 6.46 -4.27
C LEU A 96 19.74 7.96 -3.94
N TYR A 97 19.42 8.33 -2.70
CA TYR A 97 19.14 9.72 -2.34
C TYR A 97 20.02 10.28 -1.21
N GLY A 98 20.97 9.51 -0.66
CA GLY A 98 21.89 9.97 0.38
C GLY A 98 21.19 10.30 1.71
N MET A 99 20.17 9.53 2.07
CA MET A 99 19.33 9.79 3.23
C MET A 99 20.00 9.40 4.56
N THR A 100 19.57 10.01 5.66
CA THR A 100 19.92 9.58 7.02
C THR A 100 18.70 8.96 7.70
N PRO A 101 18.84 7.84 8.43
CA PRO A 101 17.75 7.30 9.22
C PRO A 101 17.22 8.31 10.24
N GLY A 102 15.91 8.47 10.29
CA GLY A 102 15.20 9.25 11.29
C GLY A 102 14.23 8.37 12.07
N GLY A 103 13.86 8.81 13.27
CA GLY A 103 12.81 8.18 14.08
C GLY A 103 11.59 9.08 14.21
N VAL A 104 10.43 8.47 14.48
CA VAL A 104 9.24 9.23 14.89
C VAL A 104 9.51 9.81 16.28
N ARG A 105 9.44 11.13 16.40
CA ARG A 105 9.68 11.83 17.67
C ARG A 105 8.48 11.68 18.61
N PRO A 106 8.68 11.77 19.94
CA PRO A 106 7.58 11.63 20.90
C PRO A 106 6.40 12.56 20.61
N GLU A 107 6.66 13.82 20.27
CA GLU A 107 5.63 14.81 19.94
C GLU A 107 4.87 14.48 18.64
N GLU A 108 5.51 13.81 17.69
CA GLU A 108 4.88 13.36 16.44
C GLU A 108 3.95 12.17 16.72
N MET A 109 4.38 11.25 17.58
CA MET A 109 3.57 10.12 18.01
C MET A 109 2.36 10.58 18.84
N GLU A 110 2.55 11.50 19.79
CA GLU A 110 1.47 12.10 20.57
C GLU A 110 0.45 12.78 19.64
N ARG A 111 0.93 13.56 18.67
CA ARG A 111 0.03 14.19 17.69
C ARG A 111 -0.71 13.17 16.84
N ALA A 112 -0.06 12.09 16.42
CA ALA A 112 -0.69 11.02 15.65
C ALA A 112 -1.79 10.32 16.45
N GLN A 113 -1.56 10.05 17.75
CA GLN A 113 -2.54 9.47 18.66
C GLN A 113 -3.73 10.41 18.89
N ALA A 114 -3.49 11.70 19.13
CA ALA A 114 -4.53 12.70 19.26
C ALA A 114 -5.40 12.75 17.99
N LEU A 115 -4.79 12.80 16.80
CA LEU A 115 -5.51 12.77 15.52
C LEU A 115 -6.31 11.48 15.31
N ALA A 116 -5.78 10.34 15.76
CA ALA A 116 -6.52 9.08 15.70
C ALA A 116 -7.79 9.17 16.54
N ALA A 117 -7.69 9.64 17.79
CA ALA A 117 -8.82 9.74 18.72
C ALA A 117 -9.85 10.80 18.30
N GLU A 118 -9.39 11.99 17.92
CA GLU A 118 -10.24 13.15 17.64
C GLU A 118 -10.83 13.13 16.23
N LYS A 119 -10.27 12.33 15.32
CA LYS A 119 -10.66 12.34 13.91
C LYS A 119 -10.69 10.97 13.27
N PHE A 120 -9.56 10.30 13.12
CA PHE A 120 -9.49 9.16 12.18
C PHE A 120 -10.24 7.91 12.66
N ALA A 121 -10.47 7.78 13.96
CA ALA A 121 -11.28 6.72 14.56
C ALA A 121 -12.73 7.14 14.86
N THR A 122 -13.13 8.40 14.60
CA THR A 122 -14.51 8.83 14.89
C THR A 122 -15.48 8.27 13.84
N PRO A 123 -16.73 7.96 14.21
CA PRO A 123 -17.72 7.48 13.26
C PRO A 123 -17.94 8.42 12.07
N GLU A 124 -17.92 9.73 12.31
CA GLU A 124 -18.13 10.77 11.29
C GLU A 124 -17.05 10.73 10.21
N TRP A 125 -15.81 10.37 10.58
CA TRP A 125 -14.73 10.18 9.63
C TRP A 125 -14.76 8.77 9.03
N PHE A 126 -14.90 7.74 9.86
CA PHE A 126 -14.78 6.34 9.47
C PHE A 126 -15.85 5.92 8.46
N TYR A 127 -17.09 6.39 8.64
CA TYR A 127 -18.21 6.11 7.74
C TYR A 127 -18.39 7.14 6.64
N ARG A 128 -17.46 8.09 6.50
CA ARG A 128 -17.50 9.09 5.44
C ARG A 128 -17.21 8.43 4.09
N VAL A 129 -18.23 8.35 3.24
CA VAL A 129 -18.08 7.98 1.83
C VAL A 129 -18.04 9.28 1.00
N PRO A 130 -17.00 9.49 0.16
CA PRO A 130 -16.94 10.62 -0.78
C PRO A 130 -18.07 10.62 -1.80
#